data_AF-A0A098GFE6-F1
#
_entry.id   AF-A0A098GFE6-F1
#
_cell.length_a   1.000
_cell.length_b   1.000
_cell.length_c   1.000
_cell.angle_alpha   90.00
_cell.angle_beta   90.00
_cell.angle_gamma   90.00
#
_symmetry.space_group_name_H-M   'P 1'
#
loop_
_entity.id
_entity.type
_entity.pdbx_description
1 polymer ?
#
loop_
_entity_poly.entity_id
_entity_poly.type
_entity_poly.pdbx_seq_one_letter_code
_entity_poly.pdbx_strand_id
1 'polypeptide(L)' 'MRAHSITLSGLVRMVAMVGLLCIAASYTSNANAAQGCGFGYHQSFYGGCVANHPGPFARRVAGRPGCWTNLWGQFRCY' A
#
# COMPACT_ATOMS: atom_id res chain seq x y z
N MET A 1 -7.67 -4.24 42.96
CA MET A 1 -7.09 -4.23 41.60
C MET A 1 -6.64 -5.65 41.28
N ARG A 2 -7.25 -6.34 40.29
CA ARG A 2 -6.83 -7.69 39.89
C ARG A 2 -5.69 -7.57 38.90
N ALA A 3 -4.47 -7.93 39.31
CA ALA A 3 -3.33 -8.03 38.41
C ALA A 3 -3.50 -9.30 37.57
N HIS A 4 -3.86 -9.14 36.29
CA HIS A 4 -3.80 -10.25 35.35
C HIS A 4 -2.32 -10.52 35.04
N SER A 5 -1.80 -11.63 35.55
CA SER A 5 -0.45 -12.09 35.26
C SER A 5 -0.38 -12.60 33.82
N ILE A 6 0.36 -11.89 32.97
CA ILE A 6 0.64 -12.30 31.59
C ILE A 6 1.75 -13.36 31.65
N THR A 7 1.51 -14.53 31.07
CA THR A 7 2.56 -15.56 30.95
C THR A 7 3.62 -15.10 29.95
N LEU A 8 4.86 -15.54 30.12
CA LEU A 8 5.94 -15.24 29.16
C LEU A 8 5.55 -15.65 27.72
N SER A 9 4.90 -16.80 27.58
CA SER A 9 4.35 -17.27 26.30
C SER A 9 3.26 -16.35 25.72
N GLY A 10 2.42 -15.76 26.57
CA GLY A 10 1.42 -14.77 26.18
C GLY A 10 2.05 -13.47 25.69
N LEU A 11 3.09 -13.00 26.38
CA LEU A 11 3.85 -11.81 25.99
C LEU A 11 4.53 -12.01 24.62
N VAL A 12 5.24 -13.13 24.44
CA VAL A 12 5.92 -13.45 23.17
C VAL A 12 4.93 -13.54 22.03
N ARG A 13 3.76 -14.17 22.24
CA ARG A 13 2.72 -14.28 21.21
C ARG A 13 2.18 -12.90 20.82
N MET A 14 1.93 -12.03 21.79
CA MET A 14 1.47 -10.67 21.54
C MET A 14 2.51 -9.86 20.73
N VAL A 15 3.79 -9.91 21.14
CA VAL A 15 4.87 -9.24 20.43
C VAL A 15 5.00 -9.77 19.00
N ALA A 16 4.93 -11.08 18.80
CA ALA A 16 5.00 -11.69 17.47
C ALA A 16 3.84 -11.25 16.56
N MET A 17 2.60 -11.27 17.08
CA MET A 17 1.42 -10.87 16.30
C MET A 17 1.44 -9.38 15.96
N VAL A 18 1.78 -8.51 16.91
CA VAL A 18 1.90 -7.08 16.69
C VAL A 18 3.05 -6.79 15.72
N GLY A 19 4.20 -7.45 15.88
CA GLY A 19 5.33 -7.33 14.98
C GLY A 19 4.98 -7.73 13.54
N LEU A 20 4.33 -8.88 13.36
CA LEU A 20 3.86 -9.32 12.04
C LEU A 20 2.86 -8.35 11.43
N LEU A 21 1.95 -7.78 12.22
CA LEU A 21 0.98 -6.79 11.75
C LEU A 21 1.68 -5.50 11.30
N CYS A 22 2.68 -5.01 12.05
CA CYS A 22 3.47 -3.84 11.67
C CYS A 22 4.30 -4.10 10.40
N ILE A 23 4.88 -5.29 10.25
CA ILE A 23 5.61 -5.69 9.03
C ILE A 23 4.66 -5.76 7.84
N ALA A 24 3.48 -6.37 7.99
CA ALA A 24 2.49 -6.45 6.94
C ALA A 24 2.00 -5.06 6.52
N ALA A 25 1.69 -4.18 7.47
CA ALA A 25 1.26 -2.81 7.19
C ALA A 25 2.36 -1.99 6.50
N SER A 26 3.61 -2.08 6.95
CA SER A 26 4.73 -1.38 6.31
C SER A 26 5.04 -1.91 4.91
N TYR A 27 4.89 -3.21 4.66
CA TYR A 27 5.06 -3.76 3.31
C TYR A 27 3.92 -3.33 2.37
N THR A 28 2.67 -3.33 2.82
CA THR A 28 1.54 -2.91 1.95
C THR A 28 1.57 -1.42 1.63
N SER A 29 2.02 -0.56 2.55
CA SER A 29 2.17 0.87 2.31
C SER A 29 3.31 1.21 1.33
N ASN A 30 4.39 0.42 1.34
CA ASN A 30 5.62 0.74 0.61
C ASN A 30 5.85 -0.07 -0.66
N ALA A 31 5.18 -1.22 -0.85
CA ALA A 31 5.63 -2.19 -1.84
C ALA A 31 5.59 -1.67 -3.29
N ASN A 32 4.57 -0.98 -3.79
CA ASN A 32 4.47 -0.80 -5.26
C ASN A 32 3.68 0.41 -5.79
N ALA A 33 3.17 1.30 -4.94
CA ALA A 33 2.17 2.27 -5.43
C ALA A 33 2.76 3.32 -6.40
N ALA A 34 4.06 3.65 -6.31
CA ALA A 34 4.57 4.84 -6.99
C ALA A 34 6.11 5.00 -7.05
N GLN A 35 6.89 3.95 -6.80
CA GLN A 35 8.35 4.05 -6.60
C GLN A 35 8.73 5.07 -5.49
N GLY A 36 7.96 5.11 -4.40
CA GLY A 36 8.18 6.04 -3.28
C GLY A 36 7.42 7.37 -3.35
N CYS A 37 6.68 7.66 -4.43
CA CYS A 37 5.94 8.92 -4.58
C CYS A 37 4.56 8.99 -3.88
N GLY A 38 4.14 7.93 -3.19
CA GLY A 38 2.84 7.87 -2.50
C GLY A 38 1.64 7.59 -3.42
N PHE A 39 0.47 7.42 -2.83
CA PHE A 39 -0.76 7.09 -3.56
C PHE A 39 -1.12 8.19 -4.58
N GLY A 40 -1.44 7.79 -5.80
CA GLY A 40 -1.86 8.68 -6.88
C GLY A 40 -0.75 9.32 -7.71
N TYR A 41 0.50 9.01 -7.38
CA TYR A 41 1.67 9.47 -8.11
C TYR A 41 2.48 8.28 -8.63
N HIS A 42 3.47 8.55 -9.47
CA HIS A 42 4.54 7.62 -9.81
C HIS A 42 5.84 8.40 -10.04
N GLN A 43 6.98 7.73 -9.91
CA GLN A 43 8.25 8.34 -10.25
C GLN A 43 8.41 8.34 -11.77
N SER A 44 8.52 9.55 -12.34
CA SER A 44 8.85 9.77 -13.74
C SER A 44 10.26 9.27 -14.06
N PHE A 45 10.54 9.09 -15.34
CA PHE A 45 11.88 8.73 -15.82
C PHE A 45 12.97 9.70 -15.35
N TYR A 46 12.63 10.98 -15.17
CA TYR A 46 13.54 12.02 -14.70
C TYR A 46 13.65 12.10 -13.16
N GLY A 47 13.11 11.12 -12.43
CA GLY A 47 13.23 10.99 -10.98
C GLY A 47 12.22 11.79 -10.16
N GLY A 48 11.41 12.66 -10.78
CA GLY A 48 10.36 13.43 -10.09
C GLY A 48 9.05 12.67 -9.93
N CYS A 49 8.29 12.97 -8.87
CA CYS A 49 6.96 12.43 -8.64
C CYS A 49 5.91 13.17 -9.46
N VAL A 50 5.18 12.44 -10.30
CA VAL A 50 4.14 13.00 -11.18
C VAL A 50 2.82 12.25 -11.01
N ALA A 51 1.71 12.95 -11.22
CA ALA A 51 0.38 12.38 -11.09
C ALA A 51 0.23 11.16 -12.01
N ASN A 52 -0.37 10.10 -11.49
CA ASN A 52 -0.57 8.82 -12.16
C ASN A 52 -1.77 8.89 -13.13
N HIS A 53 -1.70 9.84 -14.07
CA HIS A 53 -2.71 10.04 -15.08
C HIS A 53 -2.73 8.88 -16.10
N PRO A 54 -3.90 8.58 -16.67
CA PRO A 54 -4.04 7.55 -17.69
C PRO A 54 -3.19 7.89 -18.92
N GLY A 55 -2.29 6.99 -19.29
CA GLY A 55 -1.56 7.06 -20.55
C GLY A 55 -2.41 6.62 -21.75
N PRO A 56 -1.83 6.63 -22.96
CA PRO A 56 -2.46 6.05 -24.13
C PRO A 56 -2.94 4.62 -23.86
N PHE A 57 -4.12 4.26 -24.37
CA PHE A 57 -4.76 2.94 -24.22
C PHE A 57 -5.23 2.58 -22.79
N ALA A 58 -5.13 3.49 -21.83
CA ALA A 58 -5.74 3.30 -20.52
C ALA A 58 -7.28 3.24 -20.61
N ARG A 59 -7.89 2.37 -19.82
CA ARG A 59 -9.36 2.24 -19.73
C ARG A 59 -9.83 2.71 -18.37
N ARG A 60 -10.82 3.60 -18.35
CA ARG A 60 -11.47 4.02 -17.09
C ARG A 60 -12.16 2.83 -16.44
N VAL A 61 -12.14 2.79 -15.11
CA VAL A 61 -12.85 1.76 -14.34
C VAL A 61 -14.26 2.25 -14.03
N ALA A 62 -15.27 1.48 -14.45
CA ALA A 62 -16.67 1.81 -14.19
C ALA A 62 -16.94 1.91 -12.68
N GLY A 63 -17.63 2.97 -12.26
CA GLY A 63 -17.98 3.21 -10.85
C GLY A 63 -16.81 3.68 -9.96
N ARG A 64 -15.62 3.94 -10.51
CA ARG A 64 -14.45 4.43 -9.74
C ARG A 64 -13.82 5.67 -10.40
N PRO A 65 -14.29 6.88 -10.05
CA PRO A 65 -13.68 8.13 -10.51
C PRO A 65 -12.19 8.18 -10.16
N GLY A 66 -11.36 8.71 -11.06
CA GLY A 66 -9.91 8.80 -10.87
C GLY A 66 -9.15 7.47 -11.06
N CYS A 67 -9.83 6.36 -11.32
CA CYS A 67 -9.20 5.06 -11.52
C CYS A 67 -9.28 4.53 -12.95
N TRP A 68 -8.23 3.81 -13.36
CA TRP A 68 -8.03 3.29 -14.70
C TRP A 68 -7.22 2.00 -14.69
N THR A 69 -7.29 1.23 -15.77
CA THR A 69 -6.42 0.08 -16.04
C THR A 69 -5.50 0.37 -17.21
N ASN A 70 -4.23 -0.02 -17.09
CA ASN A 70 -3.27 0.14 -18.18
C ASN A 70 -3.36 -1.00 -19.20
N LEU A 71 -2.53 -0.94 -20.26
CA LEU A 71 -2.50 -1.96 -21.32
C LEU A 71 -2.18 -3.37 -20.79
N TRP A 72 -1.46 -3.46 -19.67
CA TRP A 72 -1.12 -4.71 -18.99
C TRP A 72 -2.17 -5.16 -17.96
N GLY A 73 -3.33 -4.49 -17.90
CA GLY A 73 -4.42 -4.80 -16.98
C GLY A 73 -4.16 -4.38 -15.52
N GLN A 74 -3.10 -3.62 -15.24
CA GLN A 74 -2.82 -3.15 -13.89
C GLN A 74 -3.78 -2.02 -13.51
N PHE A 75 -4.42 -2.18 -12.35
CA PHE A 75 -5.31 -1.17 -11.78
C PHE A 75 -4.52 -0.04 -11.13
N ARG A 76 -4.91 1.21 -11.43
CA ARG A 76 -4.24 2.44 -11.01
C ARG A 76 -5.27 3.53 -10.69
N CYS A 77 -4.94 4.41 -9.75
CA CYS A 77 -5.73 5.59 -9.41
C CYS A 77 -4.81 6.80 -9.17
N TYR A 78 -5.41 7.99 -9.17
CA TYR A 78 -4.81 9.27 -8.77
C TYR A 78 -5.78 10.11 -7.95
#